data_AF-A0A7S4ATL6-F1
#
_entry.id   AF-A0A7S4ATL6-F1
#
_cell.length_a   1.000
_cell.length_b   1.000
_cell.length_c   1.000
_cell.angle_alpha   90.00
_cell.angle_beta   90.00
_cell.angle_gamma   90.00
#
_symmetry.space_group_name_H-M   'P 1'
#
loop_
_entity.id
_entity.type
_entity.pdbx_description
1 polymer ?
#
loop_
_entity_poly.entity_id
_entity_poly.type
_entity_poly.pdbx_seq_one_letter_code
_entity_poly.pdbx_strand_id
1 'polypeptide(L)'
;MKPEQLSGITDKFGPGVSILYGTFISLTLAILYERQRDIQNEVAVEASLLALITRNLLNILRCDKALSIEAGQSSADQIRILAKGSRGSELLAIMYSDPYARMLEIIEEREYMLMERRSGDLGGEGVAIASCRQILEDLFKIRADRLSDESLALPPTHFLIMTILTLFILLGYAII
;
A
#
# COMPACT_ATOMS: atom_id res chain seq x y z
N MET A 1 49.17 13.20 21.20
CA MET A 1 48.33 13.53 22.38
C MET A 1 48.82 12.73 23.56
N LYS A 2 48.74 13.28 24.79
CA LYS A 2 49.06 12.50 25.99
C LYS A 2 48.00 11.39 26.14
N PRO A 3 48.38 10.15 26.50
CA PRO A 3 47.46 9.00 26.57
C PRO A 3 46.23 9.22 27.48
N GLU A 4 46.39 10.02 28.55
CA GLU A 4 45.29 10.39 29.45
C GLU A 4 44.19 11.23 28.79
N GLN A 5 44.52 12.03 27.77
CA GLN A 5 43.54 12.83 27.02
C GLN A 5 42.78 11.99 25.99
N LEU A 6 43.40 10.91 25.47
CA LEU A 6 42.70 9.95 24.61
C LEU A 6 41.67 9.17 25.44
N SER A 7 42.08 8.61 26.58
CA SER A 7 41.21 7.86 27.50
C SER A 7 40.00 8.68 27.98
N GLY A 8 40.20 9.94 28.36
CA GLY A 8 39.08 10.80 28.77
C GLY A 8 38.07 11.13 27.66
N ILE A 9 38.49 11.07 26.40
CA ILE A 9 37.60 11.24 25.24
C ILE A 9 36.88 9.91 24.97
N THR A 10 37.56 8.77 24.91
CA THR A 10 36.93 7.46 24.67
C THR A 10 35.91 7.10 25.75
N ASP A 11 36.19 7.39 27.02
CA ASP A 11 35.30 7.04 28.16
C ASP A 11 33.96 7.78 28.15
N LYS A 12 33.87 8.95 27.48
CA LYS A 12 32.64 9.74 27.38
C LYS A 12 32.02 9.72 25.99
N PHE A 13 32.87 9.68 24.95
CA PHE A 13 32.46 9.71 23.55
C PHE A 13 31.80 8.39 23.13
N GLY A 14 32.40 7.24 23.46
CA GLY A 14 31.88 5.92 23.09
C GLY A 14 30.45 5.68 23.58
N PRO A 15 30.17 5.85 24.88
CA PRO A 15 28.81 5.71 25.41
C PRO A 15 27.83 6.73 24.82
N GLY A 16 28.23 8.00 24.66
CA GLY A 16 27.36 9.04 24.10
C GLY A 16 26.94 8.77 22.65
N VAL A 17 27.89 8.40 21.79
CA VAL A 17 27.61 8.04 20.39
C VAL A 17 26.77 6.76 20.32
N SER A 18 27.04 5.77 21.19
CA SER A 18 26.28 4.52 21.23
C SER A 18 24.82 4.72 21.64
N ILE A 19 24.55 5.60 22.61
CA ILE A 19 23.19 5.98 23.00
C ILE A 19 22.47 6.65 21.83
N LEU A 20 23.11 7.66 21.20
CA LEU A 20 22.52 8.36 20.05
C LEU A 20 22.20 7.40 18.90
N TYR A 21 23.15 6.52 18.55
CA TYR A 21 22.94 5.51 17.53
C TYR A 21 21.79 4.56 17.88
N GLY A 22 21.75 4.06 19.12
CA GLY A 22 20.68 3.20 19.60
C GLY A 22 19.30 3.88 19.54
N THR A 23 19.21 5.15 19.94
CA THR A 23 17.98 5.94 19.85
C THR A 23 17.55 6.14 18.40
N PHE A 24 18.47 6.47 17.50
CA PHE A 24 18.16 6.63 16.08
C PHE A 24 17.69 5.32 15.44
N ILE A 25 18.35 4.19 15.72
CA ILE A 25 17.90 2.86 15.28
C ILE A 25 16.50 2.55 15.81
N SER A 26 16.26 2.78 17.10
CA SER A 26 14.97 2.50 17.73
C SER A 26 13.85 3.35 17.11
N LEU A 27 14.09 4.64 16.88
CA LEU A 27 13.13 5.52 16.20
C LEU A 27 12.87 5.06 14.76
N THR A 28 13.93 4.66 14.05
CA THR A 28 13.82 4.13 12.69
C THR A 28 12.91 2.90 12.66
N LEU A 29 13.17 1.93 13.54
CA LEU A 29 12.38 0.71 13.62
C LEU A 29 10.93 1.00 14.00
N ALA A 30 10.69 1.93 14.92
CA ALA A 30 9.34 2.33 15.30
C ALA A 30 8.56 2.89 14.11
N ILE A 31 9.14 3.84 13.36
CA ILE A 31 8.50 4.42 12.16
C ILE A 31 8.26 3.37 11.09
N LEU A 32 9.25 2.50 10.83
CA LEU A 32 9.11 1.44 9.84
C LEU A 32 8.04 0.41 10.24
N TYR A 33 7.95 0.09 11.53
CA TYR A 33 6.95 -0.83 12.05
C TYR A 33 5.54 -0.25 11.98
N GLU A 34 5.37 1.03 12.34
CA GLU A 34 4.10 1.75 12.22
C GLU A 34 3.62 1.77 10.76
N ARG A 35 4.50 2.20 9.84
CA ARG A 35 4.20 2.18 8.40
C ARG A 35 3.84 0.78 7.89
N GLN A 36 4.58 -0.25 8.33
CA GLN A 36 4.29 -1.64 7.94
C GLN A 36 2.94 -2.12 8.48
N ARG A 37 2.55 -1.70 9.68
CA ARG A 37 1.26 -2.01 10.28
C ARG A 37 0.13 -1.35 9.51
N ASP A 38 0.28 -0.08 9.14
CA ASP A 38 -0.75 0.69 8.47
C ASP A 38 -0.99 0.16 7.05
N ILE A 39 0.07 -0.09 6.28
CA ILE A 39 -0.02 -0.77 4.96
C ILE A 39 -0.71 -2.13 5.08
N GLN A 40 -0.39 -2.94 6.10
CA GLN A 40 -1.04 -4.25 6.29
C GLN A 40 -2.53 -4.12 6.57
N ASN A 41 -2.93 -3.11 7.35
CA ASN A 41 -4.34 -2.85 7.63
C ASN A 41 -5.08 -2.44 6.36
N GLU A 42 -4.51 -1.52 5.58
CA GLU A 42 -5.12 -1.06 4.32
C GLU A 42 -5.25 -2.20 3.30
N VAL A 43 -4.20 -3.00 3.10
CA VAL A 43 -4.24 -4.19 2.23
C VAL A 43 -5.30 -5.18 2.69
N ALA A 44 -5.45 -5.39 4.01
CA ALA A 44 -6.47 -6.29 4.54
C ALA A 44 -7.89 -5.78 4.25
N VAL A 45 -8.14 -4.47 4.41
CA VAL A 45 -9.43 -3.85 4.09
C VAL A 45 -9.69 -3.92 2.59
N GLU A 46 -8.70 -3.55 1.76
CA GLU A 46 -8.80 -3.61 0.30
C GLU A 46 -9.09 -5.03 -0.20
N ALA A 47 -8.39 -6.04 0.32
CA ALA A 47 -8.64 -7.43 -0.02
C ALA A 47 -10.05 -7.90 0.37
N SER A 48 -10.57 -7.43 1.51
CA SER A 48 -11.91 -7.77 1.97
C SER A 48 -13.00 -7.17 1.07
N LEU A 49 -12.83 -5.90 0.67
CA LEU A 49 -13.72 -5.22 -0.26
C LEU A 49 -13.60 -5.81 -1.67
N LEU A 50 -12.40 -6.20 -2.09
CA LEU A 50 -12.16 -6.87 -3.36
C LEU A 50 -12.88 -8.22 -3.43
N ALA A 51 -12.88 -9.00 -2.35
CA ALA A 51 -13.66 -10.23 -2.27
C ALA A 51 -15.17 -9.95 -2.37
N LEU A 52 -15.66 -8.91 -1.68
CA LEU A 52 -17.07 -8.52 -1.70
C LEU A 52 -17.52 -8.09 -3.09
N ILE A 53 -16.77 -7.20 -3.75
CA ILE A 53 -17.10 -6.76 -5.10
C ILE A 53 -17.01 -7.89 -6.11
N THR A 54 -16.00 -8.77 -6.01
CA THR A 54 -15.88 -9.94 -6.90
C THR A 54 -17.15 -10.77 -6.82
N ARG A 55 -17.62 -11.08 -5.61
CA ARG A 55 -18.85 -11.83 -5.40
C ARG A 55 -20.07 -11.11 -5.99
N ASN A 56 -20.18 -9.80 -5.79
CA ASN A 56 -21.31 -9.03 -6.30
C ASN A 56 -21.30 -8.95 -7.84
N LEU A 57 -20.14 -8.71 -8.44
CA LEU A 57 -19.95 -8.71 -9.90
C LEU A 57 -20.33 -10.07 -10.51
N LEU A 58 -19.85 -11.17 -9.94
CA LEU A 58 -20.22 -12.52 -10.42
C LEU A 58 -21.72 -12.79 -10.29
N ASN A 59 -22.39 -12.23 -9.29
CA ASN A 59 -23.83 -12.40 -9.11
C ASN A 59 -24.66 -11.58 -10.11
N ILE A 60 -24.28 -10.32 -10.37
CA ILE A 60 -24.98 -9.46 -11.35
C ILE A 60 -24.69 -9.91 -12.80
N LEU A 61 -23.51 -10.47 -13.05
CA LEU A 61 -23.07 -10.96 -14.37
C LEU A 61 -23.37 -12.45 -14.59
N ARG A 62 -24.14 -13.11 -13.72
CA ARG A 62 -24.38 -14.57 -13.80
C ARG A 62 -24.88 -15.06 -15.17
N CYS A 63 -25.60 -14.19 -15.90
CA CYS A 63 -26.19 -14.50 -17.20
C CYS A 63 -25.29 -14.10 -18.38
N ASP A 64 -24.22 -13.36 -18.13
CA ASP A 64 -23.27 -12.91 -19.14
C ASP A 64 -21.88 -13.47 -18.83
N LYS A 65 -21.56 -14.57 -19.50
CA LYS A 65 -20.30 -15.28 -19.27
C LYS A 65 -19.08 -14.45 -19.67
N ALA A 66 -19.18 -13.62 -20.72
CA ALA A 66 -18.05 -12.85 -21.21
C ALA A 66 -17.66 -11.79 -20.19
N LEU A 67 -18.63 -10.96 -19.77
CA LEU A 67 -18.40 -9.93 -18.76
C LEU A 67 -18.03 -10.53 -17.40
N SER A 68 -18.63 -11.66 -17.03
CA SER A 68 -18.27 -12.34 -15.78
C SER A 68 -16.82 -12.82 -15.75
N ILE A 69 -16.26 -13.28 -16.88
CA ILE A 69 -14.85 -13.67 -16.98
C ILE A 69 -13.96 -12.43 -16.86
N GLU A 70 -14.32 -11.34 -17.53
CA GLU A 70 -13.54 -10.09 -17.51
C GLU A 70 -13.52 -9.44 -16.12
N ALA A 71 -14.66 -9.43 -15.42
CA ALA A 71 -14.75 -8.98 -14.04
C ALA A 71 -13.90 -9.84 -13.09
N GLY A 72 -13.94 -11.17 -13.27
CA GLY A 72 -13.09 -12.09 -12.54
C GLY A 72 -11.60 -11.86 -12.80
N GLN A 73 -11.22 -11.59 -14.05
CA GLN A 73 -9.85 -11.30 -14.43
C GLN A 73 -9.37 -9.97 -13.85
N SER A 74 -10.20 -8.93 -13.88
CA SER A 74 -9.90 -7.64 -13.25
C SER A 74 -9.66 -7.80 -11.74
N SER A 75 -10.45 -8.64 -11.08
CA SER A 75 -10.27 -8.94 -9.66
C SER A 75 -8.96 -9.69 -9.40
N ALA A 76 -8.65 -10.69 -10.24
CA ALA A 76 -7.41 -11.45 -10.16
C ALA A 76 -6.16 -10.58 -10.42
N ASP A 77 -6.24 -9.62 -11.34
CA ASP A 77 -5.17 -8.68 -11.62
C ASP A 77 -4.88 -7.79 -10.41
N GLN A 78 -5.91 -7.27 -9.73
CA GLN A 78 -5.70 -6.50 -8.51
C GLN A 78 -5.12 -7.36 -7.37
N ILE A 79 -5.58 -8.62 -7.21
CA ILE A 79 -4.98 -9.55 -6.25
C ILE A 79 -3.48 -9.76 -6.55
N ARG A 80 -3.12 -9.88 -7.83
CA ARG A 80 -1.71 -10.03 -8.24
C ARG A 80 -0.89 -8.79 -7.88
N ILE A 81 -1.46 -7.60 -8.08
CA ILE A 81 -0.85 -6.33 -7.69
C ILE A 81 -0.63 -6.29 -6.17
N LEU A 82 -1.65 -6.61 -5.38
CA LEU A 82 -1.54 -6.65 -3.91
C LEU A 82 -0.51 -7.67 -3.41
N ALA A 83 -0.45 -8.85 -4.03
CA ALA A 83 0.40 -9.94 -3.54
C ALA A 83 1.87 -9.83 -4.00
N LYS A 84 2.14 -9.26 -5.17
CA LYS A 84 3.46 -9.30 -5.82
C LYS A 84 3.87 -7.99 -6.50
N GLY A 85 2.96 -7.04 -6.63
CA GLY A 85 3.21 -5.77 -7.27
C GLY A 85 4.12 -4.88 -6.44
N SER A 86 4.77 -3.93 -7.11
CA SER A 86 5.38 -2.78 -6.48
C SER A 86 4.50 -1.55 -6.68
N ARG A 87 4.61 -0.57 -5.78
CA ARG A 87 3.98 0.75 -5.94
C ARG A 87 4.16 1.34 -7.34
N GLY A 88 5.40 1.32 -7.85
CA GLY A 88 5.73 1.88 -9.16
C GLY A 88 5.06 1.14 -10.30
N SER A 89 5.03 -0.19 -10.26
CA SER A 89 4.32 -0.98 -11.27
C SER A 89 2.82 -0.76 -11.25
N GLU A 90 2.23 -0.56 -10.07
CA GLU A 90 0.80 -0.30 -9.94
C GLU A 90 0.43 1.10 -10.42
N LEU A 91 1.22 2.13 -10.08
CA LEU A 91 0.99 3.49 -10.60
C LEU A 91 1.01 3.51 -12.14
N LEU A 92 1.94 2.77 -12.75
CA LEU A 92 1.95 2.60 -14.21
C LEU A 92 0.72 1.83 -14.68
N ALA A 93 0.34 0.74 -14.01
CA ALA A 93 -0.85 -0.02 -14.36
C ALA A 93 -2.13 0.83 -14.29
N ILE A 94 -2.25 1.74 -13.31
CA ILE A 94 -3.38 2.68 -13.23
C ILE A 94 -3.47 3.56 -14.47
N MET A 95 -2.33 4.00 -15.02
CA MET A 95 -2.32 4.83 -16.23
C MET A 95 -2.73 4.07 -17.50
N TYR A 96 -2.45 2.76 -17.58
CA TYR A 96 -2.64 1.99 -18.82
C TYR A 96 -3.85 1.06 -18.80
N SER A 97 -4.13 0.41 -17.67
CA SER A 97 -5.18 -0.60 -17.53
C SER A 97 -5.51 -0.81 -16.04
N ASP A 98 -6.17 0.17 -15.44
CA ASP A 98 -6.59 0.10 -14.04
C ASP A 98 -7.64 -1.01 -13.85
N PRO A 99 -7.39 -2.03 -13.00
CA PRO A 99 -8.38 -3.05 -12.68
C PRO A 99 -9.69 -2.50 -12.12
N TYR A 100 -9.66 -1.43 -11.31
CA TYR A 100 -10.87 -0.85 -10.74
C TYR A 100 -11.68 -0.06 -11.77
N ALA A 101 -11.00 0.65 -12.69
CA ALA A 101 -11.68 1.31 -13.80
C ALA A 101 -12.37 0.28 -14.71
N ARG A 102 -11.71 -0.83 -15.04
CA ARG A 102 -12.31 -1.92 -15.81
C ARG A 102 -13.55 -2.52 -15.13
N MET A 103 -13.50 -2.73 -13.81
CA MET A 103 -14.69 -3.17 -13.07
C MET A 103 -15.83 -2.16 -13.16
N LEU A 104 -15.52 -0.86 -13.09
CA LEU A 104 -16.52 0.19 -13.22
C LEU A 104 -17.16 0.18 -14.61
N GLU A 105 -16.35 0.09 -15.67
CA GLU A 105 -16.81 -0.01 -17.06
C GLU A 105 -17.77 -1.20 -17.25
N ILE A 106 -17.44 -2.37 -16.68
CA ILE A 106 -18.32 -3.55 -16.73
C ILE A 106 -19.65 -3.30 -16.01
N ILE A 107 -19.63 -2.60 -14.87
CA ILE A 107 -20.86 -2.25 -14.15
C ILE A 107 -21.72 -1.31 -14.99
N GLU A 108 -21.11 -0.30 -15.62
CA GLU A 108 -21.80 0.67 -16.46
C GLU A 108 -22.37 0.03 -17.73
N GLU A 109 -21.63 -0.86 -18.38
CA GLU A 109 -22.11 -1.65 -19.52
C GLU A 109 -23.31 -2.53 -19.13
N ARG A 110 -23.23 -3.18 -17.96
CA ARG A 110 -24.33 -4.00 -17.44
C ARG A 110 -25.57 -3.16 -17.13
N GLU A 111 -25.39 -1.98 -16.53
CA GLU A 111 -26.47 -1.04 -16.23
C GLU A 111 -27.18 -0.59 -17.52
N TYR A 112 -26.39 -0.21 -18.54
CA TYR A 112 -26.90 0.18 -19.85
C TYR A 112 -27.75 -0.91 -20.50
N MET A 113 -27.25 -2.16 -20.53
CA MET A 113 -27.99 -3.30 -21.07
C MET A 113 -29.32 -3.56 -20.36
N LEU A 114 -29.38 -3.34 -19.04
CA LEU A 114 -30.59 -3.53 -18.26
C LEU A 114 -31.60 -2.40 -18.53
N MET A 115 -31.15 -1.16 -18.67
CA MET A 115 -32.01 -0.04 -19.02
C MET A 115 -32.66 -0.22 -20.39
N GLU A 116 -31.90 -0.66 -21.40
CA GLU A 116 -32.44 -0.97 -22.74
C GLU A 116 -33.47 -2.10 -22.70
N ARG A 117 -33.24 -3.15 -21.92
CA ARG A 117 -34.14 -4.32 -21.87
C ARG A 117 -35.39 -4.12 -21.03
N ARG A 118 -35.37 -3.26 -20.00
CA ARG A 118 -36.47 -3.13 -19.02
C ARG A 118 -37.21 -1.79 -19.06
N SER A 119 -37.09 -1.02 -20.14
CA SER A 119 -37.83 0.26 -20.30
C SER A 119 -37.63 1.23 -19.11
N GLY A 120 -36.43 1.24 -18.52
CA GLY A 120 -36.06 2.20 -17.47
C GLY A 120 -36.21 1.75 -16.00
N ASP A 121 -36.71 0.56 -15.69
CA ASP A 121 -36.75 0.06 -14.31
C ASP A 121 -35.68 -1.02 -14.03
N LEU A 122 -34.68 -0.65 -13.22
CA LEU A 122 -33.59 -1.53 -12.79
C LEU A 122 -34.01 -2.50 -11.66
N GLY A 123 -35.11 -2.22 -10.95
CA GLY A 123 -35.60 -3.02 -9.83
C GLY A 123 -34.51 -3.38 -8.81
N GLY A 124 -34.53 -4.63 -8.32
CA GLY A 124 -33.54 -5.13 -7.35
C GLY A 124 -32.10 -5.25 -7.88
N GLU A 125 -31.90 -5.28 -9.21
CA GLU A 125 -30.55 -5.27 -9.80
C GLU A 125 -29.91 -3.87 -9.70
N GLY A 126 -30.71 -2.79 -9.71
CA GLY A 126 -30.23 -1.43 -9.51
C GLY A 126 -29.60 -1.21 -8.13
N VAL A 127 -30.15 -1.82 -7.08
CA VAL A 127 -29.58 -1.77 -5.73
C VAL A 127 -28.23 -2.48 -5.67
N ALA A 128 -28.10 -3.64 -6.35
CA ALA A 128 -26.84 -4.37 -6.41
C ALA A 128 -25.77 -3.61 -7.20
N ILE A 129 -26.15 -2.96 -8.31
CA ILE A 129 -25.27 -2.09 -9.11
C ILE A 129 -24.80 -0.89 -8.29
N ALA A 130 -25.71 -0.19 -7.61
CA ALA A 130 -25.36 0.93 -6.74
C ALA A 130 -24.40 0.50 -5.61
N SER A 131 -24.65 -0.67 -5.00
CA SER A 131 -23.74 -1.25 -4.00
C SER A 131 -22.35 -1.54 -4.58
N CYS A 132 -22.24 -2.03 -5.82
CA CYS A 132 -20.94 -2.26 -6.46
C CYS A 132 -20.20 -0.94 -6.71
N ARG A 133 -20.89 0.12 -7.14
CA ARG A 133 -20.29 1.45 -7.32
C ARG A 133 -19.75 2.01 -6.02
N GLN A 134 -20.51 1.88 -4.92
CA GLN A 134 -20.04 2.30 -3.59
C GLN A 134 -18.78 1.55 -3.16
N ILE A 135 -18.75 0.22 -3.33
CA ILE A 135 -17.58 -0.59 -2.97
C ILE A 135 -16.37 -0.19 -3.82
N LEU A 136 -16.54 0.11 -5.12
CA LEU A 136 -15.45 0.64 -5.95
C LEU A 136 -14.94 1.98 -5.47
N GLU A 137 -15.82 2.90 -5.09
CA GLU A 137 -15.42 4.19 -4.55
C GLU A 137 -14.57 4.03 -3.28
N ASP A 138 -14.98 3.11 -2.40
CA ASP A 138 -14.22 2.80 -1.20
C ASP A 138 -12.87 2.14 -1.52
N LEU A 139 -12.82 1.25 -2.52
CA LEU A 139 -11.57 0.65 -3.03
C LEU A 139 -10.62 1.71 -3.61
N PHE A 140 -11.13 2.70 -4.34
CA PHE A 140 -10.31 3.81 -4.86
C PHE A 140 -9.69 4.62 -3.72
N LYS A 141 -10.45 4.90 -2.66
CA LYS A 141 -9.97 5.65 -1.49
C LYS A 141 -8.88 4.88 -0.75
N ILE A 142 -9.14 3.62 -0.40
CA ILE A 142 -8.19 2.79 0.34
C ILE A 142 -6.91 2.57 -0.45
N ARG A 143 -6.99 2.35 -1.77
CA ARG A 143 -5.81 2.26 -2.62
C ARG A 143 -5.00 3.56 -2.61
N ALA A 144 -5.66 4.72 -2.64
CA ALA A 144 -4.98 6.00 -2.59
C ALA A 144 -4.23 6.21 -1.27
N ASP A 145 -4.88 5.87 -0.14
CA ASP A 145 -4.27 5.91 1.19
C ASP A 145 -3.06 4.97 1.25
N ARG A 146 -3.21 3.73 0.78
CA ARG A 146 -2.12 2.74 0.73
C ARG A 146 -0.93 3.17 -0.11
N LEU A 147 -1.17 3.68 -1.32
CA LEU A 147 -0.10 4.18 -2.18
C LEU A 147 0.59 5.42 -1.60
N SER A 148 -0.13 6.20 -0.79
CA SER A 148 0.41 7.33 -0.02
C SER A 148 1.34 6.81 1.09
N ASP A 149 0.90 5.83 1.88
CA ASP A 149 1.69 5.27 2.97
C ASP A 149 2.92 4.51 2.48
N GLU A 150 2.81 3.79 1.36
CA GLU A 150 3.96 3.20 0.66
C GLU A 150 4.96 4.26 0.15
N SER A 151 4.52 5.50 -0.08
CA SER A 151 5.37 6.60 -0.50
C SER A 151 6.19 7.22 0.64
N LEU A 152 5.76 7.02 1.88
CA LEU A 152 6.42 7.61 3.05
C LEU A 152 7.83 7.03 3.19
N ALA A 153 8.81 7.82 2.80
CA ALA A 153 10.22 7.52 2.96
C ALA A 153 10.82 8.30 4.12
N LEU A 154 11.76 7.68 4.83
CA LEU A 154 12.58 8.40 5.79
C LEU A 154 13.41 9.47 5.06
N PRO A 155 13.60 10.66 5.65
CA PRO A 155 14.42 11.70 5.04
C PRO A 155 15.83 11.19 4.71
N PRO A 156 16.42 11.57 3.55
CA PRO A 156 17.79 11.16 3.21
C PRO A 156 18.83 11.54 4.28
N THR A 157 18.59 12.64 4.99
CA THR A 157 19.41 13.12 6.11
C THR A 157 19.45 12.14 7.28
N HIS A 158 18.39 11.34 7.49
CA HIS A 158 18.32 10.31 8.51
C HIS A 158 19.36 9.20 8.26
N PHE A 159 19.46 8.73 7.02
CA PHE A 159 20.46 7.73 6.62
C PHE A 159 21.89 8.27 6.72
N LEU A 160 22.10 9.55 6.38
CA LEU A 160 23.41 10.20 6.53
C LEU A 160 23.85 10.24 7.99
N ILE A 161 22.97 10.65 8.91
CA ILE A 161 23.25 10.68 10.35
C ILE A 161 23.58 9.27 10.86
N MET A 162 22.81 8.28 10.44
CA MET A 162 23.06 6.87 10.74
C MET A 162 24.45 6.42 10.28
N THR A 163 24.84 6.71 9.04
CA THR A 163 26.17 6.35 8.52
C THR A 163 27.30 7.04 9.29
N ILE A 164 27.13 8.32 9.63
CA ILE A 164 28.12 9.08 10.41
C ILE A 164 28.25 8.50 11.83
N LEU A 165 27.14 8.18 12.49
CA LEU A 165 27.16 7.56 13.82
C LEU A 165 27.81 6.17 13.78
N THR A 166 27.52 5.35 12.76
CA THR A 166 28.20 4.06 12.57
C THR A 166 29.70 4.24 12.39
N LEU A 167 30.13 5.23 11.60
CA LEU A 167 31.55 5.54 11.41
C LEU A 167 32.21 5.95 12.73
N PHE A 168 31.55 6.78 13.55
CA PHE A 168 32.08 7.18 14.85
C PHE A 168 32.16 6.02 15.84
N ILE A 169 31.22 5.07 15.81
CA ILE A 169 31.31 3.84 16.61
C ILE A 169 32.50 2.99 16.16
N LEU A 170 32.67 2.78 14.85
CA LEU A 170 33.78 2.00 14.30
C LEU A 170 35.14 2.65 14.61
N LEU A 171 35.25 3.97 14.48
CA LEU A 171 36.46 4.71 14.86
C LEU A 171 36.72 4.64 16.36
N GLY A 172 35.67 4.76 17.18
CA GLY A 172 35.78 4.56 18.63
C GLY A 172 36.31 3.17 18.98
N TYR A 173 35.83 2.13 18.30
CA TYR A 173 36.29 0.75 18.51
C TYR A 173 37.72 0.51 17.99
N ALA A 174 38.13 1.18 16.92
CA ALA A 174 39.47 1.03 16.33
C ALA A 174 40.56 1.82 17.07
N ILE A 175 40.18 2.82 17.86
CA ILE A 175 41.10 3.67 18.66
C ILE A 175 41.28 3.11 20.09
N ILE A 176 40.32 2.32 20.59
CA ILE A 176 40.44 1.48 21.80
C ILE A 176 41.38 0.31 21.51
#